data_AF-A0A0N4TAC8-F1
#
_entry.id   AF-A0A0N4TAC8-F1
#
_cell.length_a   1.000
_cell.length_b   1.000
_cell.length_c   1.000
_cell.angle_alpha   90.00
_cell.angle_beta   90.00
_cell.angle_gamma   90.00
#
_symmetry.space_group_name_H-M   'P 1'
#
loop_
_entity.id
_entity.type
_entity.pdbx_description
1 polymer ?
#
loop_
_entity_poly.entity_id
_entity_poly.type
_entity_poly.pdbx_seq_one_letter_code
_entity_poly.pdbx_strand_id
1 'polypeptide(L)'
;MYPKLQLAYLSTLFERNEGEEFIDFAIKLYAENEPQLLLPFLRKTAIYDIAKAIDICEKKQYINEMVYLLGRSGNRMKALDLLVNKLGRIDSAIDFCRENDDSDLWNSLVDAAVKRPDHIMELLNTAGKYVNPLNIIEKIPEQMNIPGLRNLLVTILRDYELLVQMQRGSLQVTEADSNHLFTKYLSNRKCSTFISFEQCCIVCRITVLLEREKSTDCRHANCDIIVYDCGHSAHIRCIYVPHSDGQTVMESRCPIYKEPKEEGNSSVDGDTFDSEKLKKENE
;
A
#
# COMPACT_ATOMS: atom_id res chain seq x y z
N MET A 1 -3.52 44.01 -32.50
CA MET A 1 -4.49 42.93 -32.24
C MET A 1 -4.84 42.96 -30.76
N TYR A 2 -6.10 42.81 -30.36
CA TYR A 2 -6.53 42.92 -28.96
C TYR A 2 -6.45 41.53 -28.26
N PRO A 3 -5.40 41.24 -27.48
CA PRO A 3 -5.18 39.90 -26.91
C PRO A 3 -6.28 39.46 -25.94
N LYS A 4 -6.90 40.40 -25.23
CA LYS A 4 -8.02 40.13 -24.31
C LYS A 4 -9.26 39.55 -25.01
N LEU A 5 -9.55 40.04 -26.22
CA LEU A 5 -10.67 39.53 -27.02
C LEU A 5 -10.38 38.12 -27.56
N GLN A 6 -9.12 37.85 -27.91
CA GLN A 6 -8.68 36.52 -28.35
C GLN A 6 -8.73 35.50 -27.23
N LEU A 7 -8.32 35.87 -26.01
CA LEU A 7 -8.42 35.01 -24.83
C LEU A 7 -9.88 34.70 -24.45
N ALA A 8 -10.75 35.72 -24.44
CA ALA A 8 -12.18 35.52 -24.18
C ALA A 8 -12.86 34.65 -25.25
N TYR A 9 -12.45 34.80 -26.52
CA TYR A 9 -12.94 33.93 -27.59
C TYR A 9 -12.46 32.48 -27.41
N LEU A 10 -11.16 32.29 -27.14
CA LEU A 10 -10.58 30.98 -26.90
C LEU A 10 -11.20 30.30 -25.67
N SER A 11 -11.45 31.02 -24.57
CA SER A 11 -12.10 30.44 -23.39
C SER A 11 -13.50 29.92 -23.71
N THR A 12 -14.30 30.67 -24.48
CA THR A 12 -15.63 30.20 -24.92
C THR A 12 -15.58 29.00 -25.87
N LEU A 13 -14.52 28.89 -26.68
CA LEU A 13 -14.31 27.72 -27.54
C LEU A 13 -13.89 26.48 -26.73
N PHE A 14 -13.02 26.66 -25.74
CA PHE A 14 -12.60 25.57 -24.85
C PHE A 14 -13.73 25.09 -23.93
N GLU A 15 -14.69 25.95 -23.58
CA GLU A 15 -15.93 25.53 -22.90
C GLU A 15 -16.82 24.65 -23.78
N ARG A 16 -16.71 24.78 -25.11
CA ARG A 16 -17.46 23.99 -26.10
C ARG A 16 -16.72 22.75 -26.60
N ASN A 17 -15.49 22.51 -26.12
CA ASN A 17 -14.59 21.42 -26.56
C ASN A 17 -14.22 21.44 -28.06
N GLU A 18 -14.35 22.56 -28.75
CA GLU A 18 -14.06 22.69 -30.21
C GLU A 18 -12.71 23.39 -30.49
N GLY A 19 -11.82 23.45 -29.49
CA GLY A 19 -10.60 24.28 -29.51
C GLY A 19 -9.28 23.55 -29.70
N GLU A 20 -9.29 22.25 -30.03
CA GLU A 20 -8.08 21.40 -30.02
C GLU A 20 -6.95 21.91 -30.93
N GLU A 21 -7.30 22.45 -32.11
CA GLU A 21 -6.32 22.95 -33.08
C GLU A 21 -5.63 24.25 -32.64
N PHE A 22 -6.24 25.00 -31.73
CA PHE A 22 -5.74 26.30 -31.28
C PHE A 22 -4.98 26.22 -29.96
N ILE A 23 -4.72 25.03 -29.42
CA ILE A 23 -4.07 24.86 -28.10
C ILE A 23 -2.66 25.44 -28.10
N ASP A 24 -1.87 25.19 -29.15
CA ASP A 24 -0.51 25.74 -29.27
C ASP A 24 -0.50 27.28 -29.29
N PHE A 25 -1.53 27.90 -29.89
CA PHE A 25 -1.69 29.34 -29.93
C PHE A 25 -2.21 29.89 -28.61
N ALA A 26 -3.14 29.18 -27.96
CA ALA A 26 -3.65 29.50 -26.64
C ALA A 26 -2.53 29.50 -25.60
N ILE A 27 -1.65 28.49 -25.58
CA ILE A 27 -0.51 28.43 -24.66
C ILE A 27 0.40 29.66 -24.82
N LYS A 28 0.67 30.10 -26.06
CA LYS A 28 1.45 31.33 -26.31
C LYS A 28 0.74 32.58 -25.77
N LEU A 29 -0.56 32.72 -26.02
CA LEU A 29 -1.34 33.85 -25.52
C LEU A 29 -1.47 33.87 -23.99
N TYR A 30 -1.69 32.72 -23.37
CA TYR A 30 -1.72 32.59 -21.91
C TYR A 30 -0.36 32.93 -21.31
N ALA A 31 0.74 32.44 -21.91
CA ALA A 31 2.09 32.76 -21.48
C ALA A 31 2.44 34.26 -21.60
N GLU A 32 1.81 34.99 -22.52
CA GLU A 32 2.06 36.43 -22.74
C GLU A 32 1.18 37.34 -21.89
N ASN A 33 -0.07 36.97 -21.61
CA ASN A 33 -1.05 37.86 -20.99
C ASN A 33 -1.45 37.45 -19.58
N GLU A 34 -1.63 36.14 -19.30
CA GLU A 34 -2.21 35.64 -18.04
C GLU A 34 -1.54 34.32 -17.60
N PRO A 35 -0.32 34.37 -17.06
CA PRO A 35 0.42 33.16 -16.66
C PRO A 35 -0.25 32.37 -15.53
N GLN A 36 -1.00 33.05 -14.66
CA GLN A 36 -1.72 32.46 -13.53
C GLN A 36 -2.75 31.41 -13.95
N LEU A 37 -3.31 31.54 -15.16
CA LEU A 37 -4.32 30.63 -15.70
C LEU A 37 -3.71 29.50 -16.53
N LEU A 38 -2.40 29.54 -16.81
CA LEU A 38 -1.73 28.54 -17.62
C LEU A 38 -1.72 27.17 -16.93
N LEU A 39 -1.41 27.10 -15.63
CA LEU A 39 -1.43 25.84 -14.85
C LEU A 39 -2.82 25.17 -14.83
N PRO A 40 -3.91 25.85 -14.46
CA PRO A 40 -5.26 25.28 -14.55
C PRO A 40 -5.63 24.82 -15.95
N PHE A 41 -5.24 25.59 -16.98
CA PHE A 41 -5.50 25.25 -18.37
C PHE A 41 -4.76 23.99 -18.81
N LEU A 42 -3.47 23.86 -18.47
CA LEU A 42 -2.63 22.69 -18.77
C LEU A 42 -3.07 21.44 -18.00
N ARG A 43 -3.73 21.60 -16.84
CA ARG A 43 -4.33 20.50 -16.09
C ARG A 43 -5.67 20.05 -16.68
N LYS A 44 -6.47 20.99 -17.20
CA LYS A 44 -7.78 20.70 -17.81
C LYS A 44 -7.64 20.11 -19.21
N THR A 45 -6.66 20.57 -19.98
CA THR A 45 -6.43 20.12 -21.36
C THR A 45 -5.42 18.96 -21.38
N ALA A 46 -5.79 17.84 -22.01
CA ALA A 46 -4.94 16.65 -22.06
C ALA A 46 -4.09 16.57 -23.34
N ILE A 47 -4.43 17.32 -24.39
CA ILE A 47 -3.84 17.18 -25.73
C ILE A 47 -3.08 18.46 -26.06
N TYR A 48 -1.75 18.45 -25.93
CA TYR A 48 -0.88 19.52 -26.40
C TYR A 48 0.53 19.02 -26.62
N ASP A 49 1.30 19.76 -27.42
CA ASP A 49 2.72 19.49 -27.64
C ASP A 49 3.54 19.95 -26.41
N ILE A 50 3.90 18.98 -25.57
CA ILE A 50 4.64 19.21 -24.32
C ILE A 50 6.00 19.88 -24.59
N ALA A 51 6.68 19.53 -25.70
CA ALA A 51 8.00 20.08 -26.01
C ALA A 51 7.92 21.58 -26.33
N LYS A 52 6.95 21.98 -27.16
CA LYS A 52 6.71 23.41 -27.44
C LYS A 52 6.29 24.18 -26.19
N ALA A 53 5.47 23.56 -25.34
CA ALA A 53 5.05 24.18 -24.08
C ALA A 53 6.24 24.43 -23.15
N ILE A 54 7.19 23.48 -23.06
CA ILE A 54 8.43 23.63 -22.29
C ILE A 54 9.29 24.78 -22.85
N ASP A 55 9.49 24.85 -24.17
CA ASP A 55 10.27 25.93 -24.81
C ASP A 55 9.68 27.32 -24.53
N ILE A 56 8.36 27.45 -24.55
CA ILE A 56 7.66 28.71 -24.24
C ILE A 56 7.84 29.06 -22.75
N CYS A 57 7.70 28.08 -21.86
CA CYS A 57 7.87 28.27 -20.42
C CYS A 57 9.33 28.61 -20.06
N GLU A 58 10.31 28.03 -20.75
CA GLU A 58 11.74 28.31 -20.54
C GLU A 58 12.09 29.75 -20.93
N LYS A 59 11.58 30.23 -22.08
CA LYS A 59 11.79 31.62 -22.53
C LYS A 59 11.20 32.65 -21.56
N LYS A 60 10.10 32.32 -20.88
CA LYS A 60 9.40 33.21 -19.96
C LYS A 60 9.75 32.98 -18.48
N GLN A 61 10.56 31.96 -18.17
CA GLN A 61 10.95 31.53 -16.82
C GLN A 61 9.75 31.15 -15.91
N TYR A 62 8.74 30.47 -16.46
CA TYR A 62 7.61 29.94 -15.68
C TYR A 62 7.96 28.58 -15.06
N ILE A 63 8.55 28.61 -13.86
CA ILE A 63 9.17 27.42 -13.25
C ILE A 63 8.11 26.42 -12.76
N ASN A 64 7.02 26.87 -12.14
CA ASN A 64 5.99 25.97 -11.60
C ASN A 64 5.29 25.17 -12.72
N GLU A 65 4.98 25.86 -13.81
CA GLU A 65 4.42 25.33 -15.04
C GLU A 65 5.38 24.35 -15.70
N MET A 66 6.67 24.72 -15.77
CA MET A 66 7.72 23.89 -16.34
C MET A 66 7.91 22.59 -15.55
N VAL A 67 7.88 22.64 -14.21
CA VAL A 67 7.96 21.45 -13.35
C VAL A 67 6.79 20.51 -13.61
N TYR A 68 5.57 21.04 -13.72
CA TYR A 68 4.39 20.25 -14.04
C TYR A 68 4.52 19.56 -15.41
N LEU A 69 4.94 20.32 -16.43
CA LEU A 69 5.16 19.79 -17.78
C LEU A 69 6.27 18.74 -17.83
N LEU A 70 7.38 18.95 -17.12
CA LEU A 70 8.50 18.01 -17.06
C LEU A 70 8.14 16.72 -16.30
N GLY A 71 7.35 16.83 -15.23
CA GLY A 71 6.79 15.66 -14.54
C GLY A 71 5.96 14.80 -15.47
N ARG A 72 5.07 15.43 -16.26
CA ARG A 72 4.25 14.74 -17.26
C ARG A 72 5.06 14.20 -18.44
N SER A 73 6.12 14.90 -18.85
CA SER A 73 7.03 14.48 -19.92
C SER A 73 7.93 13.29 -19.54
N GLY A 74 7.98 12.91 -18.26
CA GLY A 74 8.91 11.90 -17.75
C GLY A 74 10.34 12.42 -17.49
N ASN A 75 10.62 13.70 -17.73
CA ASN A 75 11.93 14.32 -17.48
C ASN A 75 12.05 14.79 -16.02
N ARG A 76 11.85 13.87 -15.08
CA ARG A 76 11.73 14.15 -13.63
C ARG A 76 13.00 14.73 -13.03
N MET A 77 14.17 14.25 -13.44
CA MET A 77 15.48 14.74 -12.95
C MET A 77 15.68 16.24 -13.26
N LYS A 78 15.32 16.67 -14.47
CA LYS A 78 15.38 18.09 -14.85
C LYS A 78 14.36 18.93 -14.06
N ALA A 79 13.18 18.37 -13.80
CA ALA A 79 12.16 19.04 -12.99
C ALA A 79 12.67 19.29 -11.56
N LEU A 80 13.30 18.27 -10.96
CA LEU A 80 13.88 18.35 -9.63
C LEU A 80 15.02 19.38 -9.56
N ASP A 81 15.93 19.36 -10.55
CA ASP A 81 17.02 20.33 -10.61
C ASP A 81 16.50 21.78 -10.70
N LEU A 82 15.44 22.01 -11.48
CA LEU A 82 14.78 23.32 -11.56
C LEU A 82 14.11 23.73 -10.23
N LEU A 83 13.45 22.80 -9.53
CA LEU A 83 12.87 23.06 -8.21
C LEU A 83 13.95 23.47 -7.20
N VAL A 84 15.04 22.73 -7.13
CA VAL A 84 16.09 22.94 -6.13
C VAL A 84 16.97 24.16 -6.44
N ASN A 85 17.34 24.37 -7.72
CA ASN A 85 18.27 25.43 -8.11
C ASN A 85 17.58 26.77 -8.37
N LYS A 86 16.38 26.79 -8.99
CA LYS A 86 15.72 28.05 -9.36
C LYS A 86 14.69 28.54 -8.35
N LEU A 87 13.87 27.65 -7.79
CA LEU A 87 12.85 28.04 -6.81
C LEU A 87 13.41 28.08 -5.39
N GLY A 88 14.42 27.27 -5.08
CA GLY A 88 15.00 27.19 -3.73
C GLY A 88 13.99 26.74 -2.67
N ARG A 89 12.87 26.14 -3.09
CA ARG A 89 11.81 25.62 -2.22
C ARG A 89 11.93 24.11 -2.15
N ILE A 90 12.52 23.61 -1.07
CA ILE A 90 12.68 22.16 -0.91
C ILE A 90 11.36 21.49 -0.62
N ASP A 91 10.46 22.12 0.14
CA ASP A 91 9.15 21.52 0.44
C ASP A 91 8.45 21.02 -0.82
N SER A 92 8.46 21.84 -1.88
CA SER A 92 7.88 21.48 -3.17
C SER A 92 8.68 20.38 -3.89
N ALA A 93 9.99 20.32 -3.70
CA ALA A 93 10.82 19.21 -4.19
C ALA A 93 10.55 17.90 -3.43
N ILE A 94 10.32 17.96 -2.12
CA ILE A 94 9.96 16.81 -1.27
C ILE A 94 8.59 16.28 -1.69
N ASP A 95 7.60 17.16 -1.88
CA ASP A 95 6.28 16.75 -2.36
C ASP A 95 6.36 16.14 -3.76
N PHE A 96 7.17 16.68 -4.66
CA PHE A 96 7.41 16.10 -5.99
C PHE A 96 8.06 14.72 -5.91
N CYS A 97 9.08 14.53 -5.06
CA CYS A 97 9.69 13.23 -4.82
C CYS A 97 8.70 12.23 -4.21
N ARG A 98 7.82 12.68 -3.31
CA ARG A 98 6.75 11.87 -2.72
C ARG A 98 5.73 11.41 -3.76
N GLU A 99 5.31 12.29 -4.67
CA GLU A 99 4.33 11.96 -5.72
C GLU A 99 4.88 10.95 -6.74
N ASN A 100 6.19 10.94 -6.98
CA ASN A 100 6.82 10.08 -8.00
C ASN A 100 7.44 8.79 -7.44
N ASP A 101 7.62 8.69 -6.10
CA ASP A 101 8.15 7.53 -5.36
C ASP A 101 9.40 6.87 -5.98
N ASP A 102 10.36 7.69 -6.39
CA ASP A 102 11.57 7.24 -7.09
C ASP A 102 12.82 7.43 -6.23
N SER A 103 13.56 6.35 -6.01
CA SER A 103 14.79 6.34 -5.22
C SER A 103 15.90 7.21 -5.83
N ASP A 104 15.98 7.30 -7.17
CA ASP A 104 16.99 8.09 -7.85
C ASP A 104 16.74 9.60 -7.69
N LEU A 105 15.46 10.00 -7.68
CA LEU A 105 15.06 11.38 -7.38
C LEU A 105 15.43 11.77 -5.95
N TRP A 106 15.19 10.89 -4.98
CA TRP A 106 15.58 11.14 -3.60
C TRP A 106 17.09 11.29 -3.44
N ASN A 107 17.88 10.40 -4.06
CA ASN A 107 19.34 10.51 -4.03
C ASN A 107 19.83 11.83 -4.65
N SER A 108 19.27 12.23 -5.80
CA SER A 108 19.61 13.51 -6.43
C SER A 108 19.19 14.72 -5.59
N LEU A 109 18.06 14.63 -4.88
CA LEU A 109 17.62 15.68 -3.96
C LEU A 109 18.58 15.81 -2.77
N VAL A 110 19.02 14.69 -2.20
CA VAL A 110 20.01 14.65 -1.12
C VAL A 110 21.34 15.25 -1.59
N ASP A 111 21.85 14.84 -2.75
CA ASP A 111 23.10 15.38 -3.31
C ASP A 111 23.02 16.89 -3.59
N ALA A 112 21.83 17.40 -3.98
CA ALA A 112 21.60 18.82 -4.16
C ALA A 112 21.46 19.56 -2.81
N ALA A 113 20.83 18.94 -1.81
CA ALA A 113 20.66 19.50 -0.47
C ALA A 113 22.00 19.60 0.30
N VAL A 114 22.90 18.63 0.13
CA VAL A 114 24.24 18.64 0.75
C VAL A 114 25.04 19.90 0.38
N LYS A 115 24.77 20.50 -0.77
CA LYS A 115 25.44 21.74 -1.21
C LYS A 115 25.02 22.97 -0.39
N ARG A 116 23.89 22.94 0.33
CA ARG A 116 23.36 24.10 1.07
C ARG A 116 22.82 23.72 2.47
N PRO A 117 23.35 24.29 3.56
CA PRO A 117 23.07 23.80 4.92
C PRO A 117 21.63 24.06 5.36
N ASP A 118 21.03 25.17 4.94
CA ASP A 118 19.63 25.51 5.23
C ASP A 118 18.67 24.43 4.74
N HIS A 119 19.10 23.71 3.70
CA HIS A 119 18.29 22.73 3.03
C HIS A 119 18.30 21.35 3.67
N ILE A 120 19.40 21.02 4.33
CA ILE A 120 19.53 19.75 5.05
C ILE A 120 18.56 19.71 6.23
N MET A 121 18.34 20.83 6.92
CA MET A 121 17.43 20.88 8.07
C MET A 121 15.98 20.63 7.65
N GLU A 122 15.49 21.33 6.63
CA GLU A 122 14.12 21.19 6.12
C GLU A 122 13.91 19.80 5.50
N LEU A 123 14.91 19.29 4.78
CA LEU A 123 14.91 17.92 4.28
C LEU A 123 14.85 16.90 5.42
N LEU A 124 15.70 16.98 6.45
CA LEU A 124 15.69 16.02 7.55
C LEU A 124 14.38 16.05 8.36
N ASN A 125 13.79 17.24 8.55
CA ASN A 125 12.53 17.38 9.27
C ASN A 125 11.34 16.75 8.53
N THR A 126 11.28 16.93 7.20
CA THR A 126 10.14 16.48 6.40
C THR A 126 10.36 15.10 5.77
N ALA A 127 11.60 14.78 5.39
CA ALA A 127 11.98 13.51 4.75
C ALA A 127 12.30 12.39 5.74
N GLY A 128 12.45 12.66 7.05
CA GLY A 128 12.71 11.62 8.06
C GLY A 128 11.66 10.50 8.15
N LYS A 129 10.50 10.68 7.49
CA LYS A 129 9.45 9.65 7.35
C LYS A 129 9.58 8.78 6.09
N TYR A 130 10.29 9.27 5.08
CA TYR A 130 10.30 8.69 3.73
C TYR A 130 11.67 8.20 3.31
N VAL A 131 12.74 8.83 3.81
CA VAL A 131 14.12 8.51 3.49
C VAL A 131 14.83 8.10 4.76
N ASN A 132 15.66 7.06 4.66
CA ASN A 132 16.51 6.63 5.77
C ASN A 132 17.45 7.79 6.16
N PRO A 133 17.36 8.31 7.39
CA PRO A 133 18.17 9.44 7.83
C PRO A 133 19.66 9.12 7.79
N LEU A 134 20.04 7.83 7.88
CA LEU A 134 21.42 7.37 7.75
C LEU A 134 22.04 7.72 6.39
N ASN A 135 21.31 7.55 5.29
CA ASN A 135 21.81 7.89 3.94
C ASN A 135 22.08 9.40 3.81
N ILE A 136 21.27 10.21 4.51
CA ILE A 136 21.46 11.66 4.55
C ILE A 136 22.68 11.99 5.39
N ILE A 137 22.80 11.41 6.60
CA ILE A 137 23.90 11.67 7.54
C ILE A 137 25.26 11.27 6.94
N GLU A 138 25.36 10.13 6.27
CA GLU A 138 26.60 9.66 5.65
C GLU A 138 27.12 10.60 4.54
N LYS A 139 26.22 11.32 3.88
CA LYS A 139 26.57 12.25 2.79
C LYS A 139 26.89 13.67 3.27
N ILE A 140 26.76 13.99 4.57
CA ILE A 140 27.06 15.33 5.10
C ILE A 140 28.58 15.50 5.24
N PRO A 141 29.20 16.53 4.64
CA PRO A 141 30.62 16.81 4.80
C PRO A 141 30.96 17.28 6.23
N GLU A 142 32.08 16.78 6.78
CA GLU A 142 32.48 16.95 8.18
C GLU A 142 32.72 18.41 8.63
N GLN A 143 32.93 19.34 7.70
CA GLN A 143 33.27 20.74 8.00
C GLN A 143 32.07 21.71 7.87
N MET A 144 30.85 21.18 7.79
CA MET A 144 29.64 21.98 7.61
C MET A 144 28.96 22.28 8.94
N ASN A 145 28.89 23.57 9.29
CA ASN A 145 28.24 23.99 10.53
C ASN A 145 26.73 24.12 10.31
N ILE A 146 25.98 23.06 10.59
CA ILE A 146 24.50 23.04 10.48
C ILE A 146 23.92 23.40 11.86
N PRO A 147 23.37 24.61 12.05
CA PRO A 147 22.75 24.98 13.31
C PRO A 147 21.56 24.05 13.60
N GLY A 148 21.34 23.65 14.84
CA GLY A 148 20.14 22.87 15.23
C GLY A 148 20.11 21.39 14.82
N LEU A 149 21.10 20.89 14.07
CA LEU A 149 21.18 19.48 13.65
C LEU A 149 21.08 18.49 14.82
N ARG A 150 21.78 18.78 15.92
CA ARG A 150 21.75 17.92 17.13
C ARG A 150 20.33 17.71 17.65
N ASN A 151 19.54 18.77 17.76
CA ASN A 151 18.19 18.68 18.30
C ASN A 151 17.30 17.87 17.35
N LEU A 152 17.43 18.10 16.05
CA LEU A 152 16.68 17.36 15.02
C LEU A 152 17.03 15.87 15.03
N LEU A 153 18.31 15.52 15.11
CA LEU A 153 18.76 14.13 15.22
C LEU A 153 18.24 13.46 16.49
N VAL A 154 18.24 14.16 17.62
CA VAL A 154 17.69 13.62 18.88
C VAL A 154 16.19 13.34 18.73
N THR A 155 15.43 14.23 18.09
CA THR A 155 14.00 14.00 17.81
C THR A 155 13.80 12.79 16.91
N ILE A 156 14.51 12.72 15.78
CA ILE A 156 14.44 11.59 14.85
C ILE A 156 14.77 10.28 15.55
N LEU A 157 15.87 10.23 16.32
CA LEU A 157 16.27 9.03 17.04
C LEU A 157 15.22 8.58 18.07
N ARG A 158 14.58 9.52 18.78
CA ARG A 158 13.48 9.21 19.70
C ARG A 158 12.25 8.67 18.97
N ASP A 159 11.92 9.23 17.82
CA ASP A 159 10.79 8.76 17.00
C ASP A 159 11.07 7.35 16.46
N TYR A 160 12.30 7.06 16.01
CA TYR A 160 12.72 5.72 15.62
C TYR A 160 12.72 4.73 16.78
N GLU A 161 13.19 5.14 17.97
CA GLU A 161 13.13 4.31 19.16
C GLU A 161 11.68 3.93 19.50
N LEU A 162 10.77 4.90 19.47
CA LEU A 162 9.33 4.66 19.69
C LEU A 162 8.76 3.72 18.64
N LEU A 163 9.10 3.90 17.36
CA LEU A 163 8.66 3.02 16.27
C LEU A 163 9.11 1.57 16.50
N VAL A 164 10.38 1.36 16.87
CA VAL A 164 10.93 0.04 17.17
C VAL A 164 10.26 -0.58 18.39
N GLN A 165 9.99 0.22 19.43
CA GLN A 165 9.26 -0.26 20.61
C GLN A 165 7.83 -0.69 20.26
N MET A 166 7.12 0.08 19.44
CA MET A 166 5.78 -0.26 18.96
C MET A 166 5.78 -1.54 18.13
N GLN A 167 6.72 -1.68 17.20
CA GLN A 167 6.85 -2.88 16.39
C GLN A 167 7.15 -4.12 17.24
N ARG A 168 8.05 -4.00 18.22
CA ARG A 168 8.33 -5.08 19.18
C ARG A 168 7.13 -5.43 20.05
N GLY A 169 6.41 -4.42 20.55
CA GLY A 169 5.19 -4.62 21.34
C GLY A 169 4.12 -5.34 20.52
N SER A 170 3.90 -4.92 19.27
CA SER A 170 2.96 -5.58 18.36
C SER A 170 3.37 -7.03 18.10
N LEU A 171 4.64 -7.29 17.80
CA LEU A 171 5.15 -8.64 17.59
C LEU A 171 4.96 -9.52 18.83
N GLN A 172 5.26 -8.99 20.01
CA GLN A 172 5.12 -9.71 21.28
C GLN A 172 3.65 -10.06 21.56
N VAL A 173 2.72 -9.15 21.30
CA VAL A 173 1.28 -9.42 21.44
C VAL A 173 0.83 -10.48 20.44
N THR A 174 1.22 -10.36 19.18
CA THR A 174 0.88 -11.36 18.15
C THR A 174 1.45 -12.74 18.47
N GLU A 175 2.69 -12.81 18.95
CA GLU A 175 3.33 -14.05 19.36
C GLU A 175 2.64 -14.66 20.58
N ALA A 176 2.31 -13.84 21.59
CA ALA A 176 1.59 -14.28 22.78
C ALA A 176 0.19 -14.82 22.41
N ASP A 177 -0.55 -14.12 21.55
CA ASP A 177 -1.87 -14.53 21.08
C ASP A 177 -1.80 -15.82 20.25
N SER A 178 -0.83 -15.92 19.33
CA SER A 178 -0.58 -17.14 18.56
C SER A 178 -0.29 -18.33 19.46
N ASN A 179 0.60 -18.16 20.44
CA ASN A 179 0.93 -19.19 21.42
C ASN A 179 -0.26 -19.56 22.32
N HIS A 180 -1.09 -18.58 22.70
CA HIS A 180 -2.30 -18.82 23.49
C HIS A 180 -3.32 -19.65 22.69
N LEU A 181 -3.61 -19.26 21.45
CA LEU A 181 -4.50 -19.99 20.55
C LEU A 181 -3.97 -21.40 20.25
N PHE A 182 -2.67 -21.53 20.02
CA PHE A 182 -2.02 -22.82 19.79
C PHE A 182 -2.12 -23.73 21.02
N THR A 183 -1.88 -23.19 22.21
CA THR A 183 -2.01 -23.94 23.47
C THR A 183 -3.46 -24.38 23.68
N LYS A 184 -4.43 -23.50 23.43
CA LYS A 184 -5.87 -23.82 23.50
C LYS A 184 -6.26 -24.91 22.50
N TYR A 185 -5.72 -24.84 21.29
CA TYR A 185 -5.92 -25.88 20.28
C TYR A 185 -5.36 -27.23 20.73
N LEU A 186 -4.13 -27.26 21.26
CA LEU A 186 -3.52 -28.49 21.79
C LEU A 186 -4.28 -29.04 23.01
N SER A 187 -4.76 -28.18 23.93
CA SER A 187 -5.58 -28.63 25.05
C SER A 187 -6.89 -29.23 24.58
N ASN A 188 -7.55 -28.62 23.59
CA ASN A 188 -8.77 -29.18 23.00
C ASN A 188 -8.52 -30.55 22.35
N ARG A 189 -7.36 -30.75 21.71
CA ARG A 189 -6.98 -32.06 21.15
C ARG A 189 -6.63 -33.11 22.20
N LYS A 190 -6.15 -32.72 23.37
CA LYS A 190 -5.84 -33.65 24.48
C LYS A 190 -7.08 -33.99 25.31
N CYS A 191 -8.09 -33.12 25.32
CA CYS A 191 -9.34 -33.38 26.00
C CYS A 191 -10.17 -34.42 25.23
N SER A 192 -10.72 -35.39 25.94
CA SER A 192 -11.73 -36.28 25.38
C SER A 192 -13.00 -35.48 25.11
N THR A 193 -13.53 -35.58 23.90
CA THR A 193 -14.88 -35.07 23.61
C THR A 193 -15.90 -36.00 24.27
N PHE A 194 -16.69 -35.47 25.20
CA PHE A 194 -17.76 -36.23 25.84
C PHE A 194 -18.92 -36.42 24.87
N ILE A 195 -19.31 -37.68 24.66
CA ILE A 195 -20.47 -38.06 23.86
C ILE A 195 -21.55 -38.54 24.82
N SER A 196 -22.65 -37.79 24.93
CA SER A 196 -23.84 -38.26 25.67
C SER A 196 -24.71 -39.16 24.79
N PHE A 197 -25.55 -39.99 25.42
CA PHE A 197 -26.53 -40.83 24.74
C PHE A 197 -27.60 -40.04 23.97
N GLU A 198 -27.76 -38.74 24.28
CA GLU A 198 -28.67 -37.82 23.62
C GLU A 198 -28.05 -37.10 22.41
N GLN A 199 -26.75 -37.26 22.15
CA GLN A 199 -26.11 -36.61 21.00
C GLN A 199 -26.62 -37.22 19.69
N CYS A 200 -27.16 -36.35 18.83
CA CYS A 200 -27.65 -36.70 17.51
C CYS A 200 -26.61 -36.46 16.43
N CYS A 201 -26.64 -37.28 15.38
CA CYS A 201 -25.83 -37.06 14.20
C CYS A 201 -26.25 -35.76 13.50
N ILE A 202 -25.29 -34.91 13.13
CA ILE A 202 -25.55 -33.64 12.42
C ILE A 202 -26.39 -33.82 11.15
N VAL A 203 -26.19 -34.93 10.43
CA VAL A 203 -26.77 -35.16 9.10
C VAL A 203 -28.13 -35.82 9.19
N CYS A 204 -28.28 -36.90 9.98
CA CYS A 204 -29.54 -37.63 10.07
C CYS A 204 -30.39 -37.26 11.30
N ARG A 205 -29.85 -36.47 12.24
CA ARG A 205 -30.50 -36.05 13.50
C ARG A 205 -30.95 -37.19 14.43
N ILE A 206 -30.46 -38.42 14.20
CA ILE A 206 -30.72 -39.60 15.03
C ILE A 206 -29.61 -39.74 16.06
N THR A 207 -29.93 -40.25 17.26
CA THR A 207 -28.97 -40.54 18.33
C THR A 207 -27.82 -41.40 17.82
N VAL A 208 -26.61 -41.01 18.18
CA VAL A 208 -25.37 -41.63 17.67
C VAL A 208 -25.07 -42.94 18.41
N LEU A 209 -25.52 -43.08 19.65
CA LEU A 209 -25.43 -44.29 20.46
C LEU A 209 -26.83 -44.90 20.59
N LEU A 210 -27.21 -45.78 19.66
CA LEU A 210 -28.48 -46.51 19.72
C LEU A 210 -28.36 -47.67 20.72
N GLU A 211 -29.04 -47.56 21.86
CA GLU A 211 -29.38 -48.74 22.65
C GLU A 211 -30.43 -49.56 21.90
N ARG A 212 -30.14 -50.86 21.79
CA ARG A 212 -30.80 -51.77 20.87
C ARG A 212 -32.14 -52.21 21.42
N GLU A 213 -33.15 -51.34 21.42
CA GLU A 213 -34.52 -51.75 21.69
C GLU A 213 -35.50 -51.10 20.71
N LYS A 214 -35.77 -51.89 19.66
CA LYS A 214 -36.89 -51.80 18.71
C LYS A 214 -36.70 -50.87 17.51
N SER A 215 -36.89 -51.50 16.36
CA SER A 215 -36.99 -50.98 15.02
C SER A 215 -37.87 -49.73 14.94
N THR A 216 -37.30 -48.61 14.53
CA THR A 216 -37.61 -47.88 13.28
C THR A 216 -36.68 -46.67 13.15
N ASP A 217 -36.15 -46.45 11.94
CA ASP A 217 -35.65 -45.17 11.41
C ASP A 217 -34.16 -44.87 11.28
N CYS A 218 -33.23 -45.78 11.57
CA CYS A 218 -31.82 -45.60 11.18
C CYS A 218 -31.33 -46.71 10.23
N ARG A 219 -31.01 -46.35 8.97
CA ARG A 219 -30.38 -47.23 7.96
C ARG A 219 -28.94 -47.69 8.30
N HIS A 220 -28.47 -47.39 9.52
CA HIS A 220 -27.06 -47.43 9.92
C HIS A 220 -26.89 -48.15 11.26
N ALA A 221 -27.36 -49.40 11.36
CA ALA A 221 -27.00 -50.27 12.48
C ALA A 221 -25.49 -50.59 12.39
N ASN A 222 -24.74 -50.33 13.47
CA ASN A 222 -23.28 -50.50 13.57
C ASN A 222 -22.47 -49.66 12.56
N CYS A 223 -22.59 -48.34 12.61
CA CYS A 223 -21.72 -47.45 11.84
C CYS A 223 -20.70 -46.79 12.75
N ASP A 224 -19.42 -46.85 12.35
CA ASP A 224 -18.34 -46.11 12.97
C ASP A 224 -18.69 -44.60 13.04
N ILE A 225 -18.26 -43.96 14.11
CA ILE A 225 -18.63 -42.58 14.45
C ILE A 225 -17.40 -41.69 14.28
N ILE A 226 -17.55 -40.56 13.60
CA ILE A 226 -16.57 -39.49 13.58
C ILE A 226 -17.04 -38.40 14.53
N VAL A 227 -16.13 -37.95 15.39
CA VAL A 227 -16.34 -36.80 16.26
C VAL A 227 -15.39 -35.70 15.81
N TYR A 228 -15.94 -34.54 15.48
CA TYR A 228 -15.16 -33.38 15.09
C TYR A 228 -14.65 -32.62 16.33
N ASP A 229 -13.55 -31.89 16.18
CA ASP A 229 -12.94 -31.04 17.23
C ASP A 229 -13.90 -29.94 17.76
N CYS A 230 -15.02 -29.68 17.06
CA CYS A 230 -16.10 -28.78 17.51
C CYS A 230 -17.17 -29.46 18.38
N GLY A 231 -16.99 -30.72 18.77
CA GLY A 231 -17.90 -31.46 19.64
C GLY A 231 -19.07 -32.12 18.93
N HIS A 232 -19.21 -31.91 17.62
CA HIS A 232 -20.29 -32.53 16.86
C HIS A 232 -19.91 -33.95 16.39
N SER A 233 -20.86 -34.86 16.49
CA SER A 233 -20.73 -36.26 16.08
C SER A 233 -21.51 -36.56 14.81
N ALA A 234 -20.97 -37.42 13.94
CA ALA A 234 -21.68 -37.94 12.78
C ALA A 234 -21.29 -39.39 12.46
N HIS A 235 -22.22 -40.14 11.88
CA HIS A 235 -21.92 -41.47 11.35
C HIS A 235 -21.01 -41.36 10.12
N ILE A 236 -20.00 -42.23 9.99
CA ILE A 236 -19.12 -42.28 8.81
C ILE A 236 -19.95 -42.29 7.52
N ARG A 237 -20.99 -43.12 7.47
CA ARG A 237 -21.86 -43.28 6.28
C ARG A 237 -22.77 -42.08 6.01
N CYS A 238 -22.94 -41.18 6.98
CA CYS A 238 -23.69 -39.95 6.79
C CYS A 238 -22.82 -38.79 6.25
N ILE A 239 -21.49 -38.86 6.42
CA ILE A 239 -20.54 -37.89 5.85
C ILE A 239 -20.16 -38.27 4.41
N TYR A 240 -20.20 -39.57 4.08
CA TYR A 240 -20.03 -40.04 2.70
C TYR A 240 -21.26 -39.70 1.84
N VAL A 241 -21.24 -38.55 1.18
CA VAL A 241 -22.15 -38.24 0.07
C VAL A 241 -21.58 -38.85 -1.21
N PRO A 242 -22.28 -39.76 -1.92
CA PRO A 242 -21.80 -40.25 -3.21
C PRO A 242 -21.95 -39.15 -4.26
N HIS A 243 -20.86 -38.50 -4.65
CA HIS A 243 -20.84 -37.70 -5.87
C HIS A 243 -20.79 -38.61 -7.10
N SER A 244 -21.48 -38.21 -8.16
CA SER A 244 -21.70 -38.92 -9.42
C SER A 244 -20.44 -39.08 -10.30
N ASP A 245 -19.24 -38.98 -9.73
CA ASP A 245 -17.96 -39.09 -10.43
C ASP A 245 -16.90 -39.80 -9.57
N GLY A 246 -17.24 -40.98 -9.01
CA GLY A 246 -16.28 -42.01 -8.58
C GLY A 246 -15.16 -41.66 -7.58
N GLN A 247 -15.03 -40.42 -7.11
CA GLN A 247 -14.00 -39.96 -6.19
C GLN A 247 -14.63 -39.63 -4.83
N THR A 248 -14.19 -40.39 -3.83
CA THR A 248 -14.58 -40.27 -2.43
C THR A 248 -13.67 -39.26 -1.73
N VAL A 249 -14.15 -38.03 -1.53
CA VAL A 249 -13.43 -37.05 -0.71
C VAL A 249 -14.02 -37.06 0.70
N MET A 250 -13.20 -37.42 1.69
CA MET A 250 -13.55 -37.31 3.10
C MET A 250 -13.45 -35.84 3.52
N GLU A 251 -14.59 -35.18 3.76
CA GLU A 251 -14.59 -33.84 4.33
C GLU A 251 -14.09 -33.90 5.79
N SER A 252 -12.84 -33.47 6.00
CA SER A 252 -12.20 -33.39 7.31
C SER A 252 -12.74 -32.25 8.19
N ARG A 253 -13.76 -31.52 7.72
CA ARG A 253 -14.38 -30.37 8.39
C ARG A 253 -15.83 -30.65 8.76
N CYS A 254 -16.28 -30.06 9.87
CA CYS A 254 -17.66 -30.19 10.33
C CYS A 254 -18.62 -29.41 9.42
N PRO A 255 -19.73 -30.00 8.93
CA PRO A 255 -20.70 -29.36 8.04
C PRO A 255 -21.43 -28.12 8.59
N ILE A 256 -21.31 -27.83 9.90
CA ILE A 256 -21.97 -26.70 10.57
C ILE A 256 -21.08 -25.45 10.62
N TYR A 257 -19.77 -25.57 10.37
CA TYR A 257 -18.86 -24.43 10.49
C TYR A 257 -19.05 -23.47 9.30
N LYS A 258 -19.87 -22.44 9.46
CA LYS A 258 -19.86 -21.24 8.61
C LYS A 258 -18.76 -20.32 9.12
N GLU A 259 -17.81 -19.97 8.26
CA GLU A 259 -16.77 -18.99 8.56
C GLU A 259 -17.38 -17.67 9.09
N PRO A 260 -16.75 -17.00 10.07
CA PRO A 260 -16.99 -15.58 10.25
C PRO A 260 -16.50 -14.89 8.96
N LYS A 261 -17.40 -14.18 8.27
CA LYS A 261 -17.08 -13.43 7.06
C LYS A 261 -15.86 -12.53 7.31
N GLU A 262 -14.79 -12.77 6.58
CA GLU A 262 -13.76 -11.76 6.36
C GLU A 262 -14.42 -10.59 5.60
N GLU A 263 -14.70 -9.51 6.31
CA GLU A 263 -14.91 -8.21 5.66
C GLU A 263 -13.54 -7.76 5.14
N GLY A 264 -13.40 -7.79 3.82
CA GLY A 264 -12.15 -7.49 3.16
C GLY A 264 -11.68 -6.06 3.38
N ASN A 265 -10.36 -5.88 3.28
CA ASN A 265 -9.87 -4.80 2.44
C ASN A 265 -8.49 -5.08 1.85
N SER A 266 -8.43 -4.76 0.56
CA SER A 266 -7.27 -4.40 -0.26
C SER A 266 -6.11 -5.39 -0.39
N SER A 267 -6.09 -6.02 -1.57
CA SER A 267 -4.96 -6.09 -2.49
C SER A 267 -3.63 -5.49 -2.00
N VAL A 268 -2.61 -6.33 -1.88
CA VAL A 268 -1.24 -5.93 -2.20
C VAL A 268 -0.64 -7.04 -3.05
N ASP A 269 -0.09 -6.58 -4.17
CA ASP A 269 0.54 -7.33 -5.24
C ASP A 269 1.67 -8.24 -4.75
N GLY A 270 1.94 -9.26 -5.56
CA GLY A 270 2.99 -10.23 -5.29
C GLY A 270 4.38 -9.62 -5.37
N ASP A 271 5.24 -10.08 -4.47
CA ASP A 271 6.67 -10.22 -4.74
C ASP A 271 7.15 -11.54 -4.14
N THR A 272 7.54 -12.44 -5.03
CA THR A 272 8.32 -13.65 -4.74
C THR A 272 9.66 -13.25 -4.13
N PHE A 273 9.89 -13.58 -2.86
CA PHE A 273 11.20 -13.47 -2.24
C PHE A 273 11.78 -14.88 -2.00
N ASP A 274 12.81 -15.19 -2.79
CA ASP A 274 13.60 -16.42 -2.75
C ASP A 274 14.26 -16.62 -1.38
N SER A 275 14.06 -17.79 -0.78
CA SER A 275 14.50 -18.14 0.57
C SER A 275 15.73 -19.06 0.59
N GLU A 276 16.71 -18.82 -0.28
CA GLU A 276 17.93 -19.64 -0.37
C GLU A 276 19.26 -18.94 -0.03
N LYS A 277 19.27 -17.75 0.59
CA LYS A 277 20.54 -17.02 0.85
C LYS A 277 20.93 -16.70 2.30
N LEU A 278 20.43 -17.44 3.30
CA LEU A 278 20.78 -17.21 4.72
C LEU A 278 21.34 -18.43 5.47
N LYS A 279 22.05 -19.33 4.78
CA LYS A 279 22.77 -20.46 5.42
C LYS A 279 24.30 -20.45 5.27
N LYS A 280 24.92 -19.32 4.94
CA LYS A 280 26.38 -19.18 4.98
C LYS A 280 26.79 -17.84 5.60
N GLU A 281 26.74 -17.75 6.92
CA GLU A 281 27.50 -16.76 7.69
C GLU A 281 27.48 -17.06 9.21
N ASN A 282 27.45 -18.34 9.59
CA ASN A 282 27.70 -18.77 10.98
C ASN A 282 28.56 -20.04 11.02
N GLU A 283 29.68 -20.01 10.30
CA GLU A 283 30.90 -20.80 10.57
C GLU A 283 32.13 -19.94 10.26
#